data_AF-A0A3S4FRT8-F1
#
_entry.id   AF-A0A3S4FRT8-F1
#
_cell.length_a   1.000
_cell.length_b   1.000
_cell.length_c   1.000
_cell.angle_alpha   90.00
_cell.angle_beta   90.00
_cell.angle_gamma   90.00
#
_symmetry.space_group_name_H-M   'P 1'
#
loop_
_entity.id
_entity.type
_entity.pdbx_description
1 polymer ?
#
loop_
_entity_poly.entity_id
_entity_poly.type
_entity_poly.pdbx_seq_one_letter_code
_entity_poly.pdbx_strand_id
1 'polypeptide(L)'
;MNSVFRRFCLTAVLLGQSAVVTSAAAKEVVWQAITFGQSSDVNFATNVLPKKVGTNQVTDAHGHPFAAGVLRMPFSIESRGGKIGNSHDGLTYYYTYVPAQSNALLEADITVDQFGPETGRIASRTGGGRPIDARYYR
;
A
#
# COMPACT_ATOMS: atom_id res chain seq x y z
N MET A 1 -55.52 54.08 10.73
CA MET A 1 -56.31 52.95 10.20
C MET A 1 -55.51 52.34 9.06
N ASN A 2 -55.08 51.09 8.97
CA ASN A 2 -55.14 49.83 9.73
C ASN A 2 -53.90 49.02 9.25
N SER A 3 -53.08 48.44 10.14
CA SER A 3 -52.90 46.97 10.32
C SER A 3 -52.74 46.20 8.99
N VAL A 4 -51.65 45.47 8.72
CA VAL A 4 -51.39 44.14 9.30
C VAL A 4 -49.89 43.81 9.20
N PHE A 5 -49.27 43.50 10.34
CA PHE A 5 -47.95 42.86 10.46
C PHE A 5 -48.13 41.35 10.24
N ARG A 6 -47.60 40.78 9.15
CA ARG A 6 -47.46 39.32 9.00
C ARG A 6 -46.06 38.90 9.43
N ARG A 7 -45.96 38.29 10.61
CA ARG A 7 -44.76 37.61 11.10
C ARG A 7 -44.56 36.33 10.29
N PHE A 8 -43.64 36.34 9.33
CA PHE A 8 -43.11 35.10 8.75
C PHE A 8 -41.96 34.63 9.64
N CYS A 9 -42.19 33.54 10.38
CA CYS A 9 -41.14 32.84 11.09
C CYS A 9 -40.28 32.11 10.04
N LEU A 10 -39.10 32.65 9.73
CA LEU A 10 -38.09 31.94 8.95
C LEU A 10 -37.39 30.95 9.89
N THR A 11 -37.85 29.71 9.91
CA THR A 11 -37.08 28.59 10.47
C THR A 11 -35.89 28.32 9.53
N ALA A 12 -34.73 28.86 9.88
CA ALA A 12 -33.49 28.53 9.20
C ALA A 12 -33.08 27.09 9.55
N VAL A 13 -33.35 26.15 8.65
CA VAL A 13 -32.77 24.80 8.70
C VAL A 13 -31.30 24.95 8.31
N LEU A 14 -30.42 24.95 9.30
CA LEU A 14 -28.98 24.84 9.10
C LEU A 14 -28.67 23.41 8.63
N LEU A 15 -28.75 23.18 7.33
CA LEU A 15 -28.10 22.03 6.68
C LEU A 15 -26.59 22.24 6.84
N GLY A 16 -26.01 21.50 7.77
CA GLY A 16 -24.56 21.42 7.98
C GLY A 16 -23.90 20.91 6.69
N GLN A 17 -23.42 21.83 5.88
CA GLN A 17 -22.52 21.50 4.78
C GLN A 17 -21.16 21.21 5.39
N SER A 18 -20.85 19.92 5.56
CA SER A 18 -19.48 19.49 5.79
C SER A 18 -18.66 19.83 4.54
N ALA A 19 -17.97 20.96 4.57
CA ALA A 19 -16.98 21.28 3.56
C ALA A 19 -15.83 20.27 3.70
N VAL A 20 -15.69 19.37 2.73
CA VAL A 20 -14.50 18.54 2.60
C VAL A 20 -13.37 19.48 2.19
N VAL A 21 -12.48 19.80 3.12
CA VAL A 21 -11.25 20.54 2.82
C VAL A 21 -10.33 19.58 2.10
N THR A 22 -10.36 19.58 0.77
CA THR A 22 -9.33 18.91 -0.03
C THR A 22 -8.06 19.76 0.09
N SER A 23 -7.10 19.27 0.87
CA SER A 23 -5.77 19.88 1.02
C SER A 23 -5.09 20.00 -0.35
N ALA A 24 -4.93 21.22 -0.84
CA ALA A 24 -4.25 21.55 -2.11
C ALA A 24 -2.71 21.50 -2.00
N ALA A 25 -2.15 20.66 -1.11
CA ALA A 25 -0.72 20.57 -0.87
C ALA A 25 -0.04 19.36 -1.54
N ALA A 26 -0.73 18.64 -2.42
CA ALA A 26 -0.10 17.65 -3.30
C ALA A 26 0.64 18.38 -4.45
N LYS A 27 1.67 19.15 -4.10
CA LYS A 27 2.70 19.57 -5.07
C LYS A 27 3.32 18.27 -5.61
N GLU A 28 2.92 17.90 -6.83
CA GLU A 28 3.45 16.85 -7.71
C GLU A 28 4.47 15.88 -7.05
N VAL A 29 3.98 15.06 -6.11
CA VAL A 29 4.81 14.08 -5.44
C VAL A 29 5.12 12.95 -6.44
N VAL A 30 6.40 12.64 -6.61
CA VAL A 30 6.85 11.59 -7.53
C VAL A 30 6.99 10.30 -6.76
N TRP A 31 6.10 9.36 -7.07
CA TRP A 31 6.14 8.01 -6.56
C TRP A 31 7.08 7.16 -7.40
N GLN A 32 7.81 6.27 -6.73
CA GLN A 32 8.84 5.44 -7.35
C GLN A 32 9.02 4.13 -6.59
N ALA A 33 9.58 3.15 -7.27
CA ALA A 33 9.87 1.83 -6.71
C ALA A 33 11.36 1.73 -6.34
N ILE A 34 11.66 1.08 -5.22
CA ILE A 34 13.03 0.70 -4.86
C ILE A 34 13.02 -0.69 -4.25
N THR A 35 14.09 -1.43 -4.50
CA THR A 35 14.25 -2.79 -4.00
C THR A 35 15.61 -2.96 -3.34
N PHE A 36 15.61 -3.59 -2.17
CA PHE A 36 16.79 -3.91 -1.39
C PHE A 36 16.95 -5.42 -1.22
N GLY A 37 18.18 -5.85 -0.93
CA GLY A 37 18.46 -7.23 -0.57
C GLY A 37 18.29 -8.24 -1.71
N GLN A 38 18.49 -7.83 -2.95
CA GLN A 38 18.39 -8.71 -4.13
C GLN A 38 19.47 -9.80 -4.13
N SER A 39 19.08 -11.06 -4.34
CA SER A 39 20.03 -12.09 -4.74
C SER A 39 20.27 -11.98 -6.25
N SER A 40 21.53 -11.97 -6.67
CA SER A 40 21.91 -12.17 -8.08
C SER A 40 22.04 -13.64 -8.44
N ASP A 41 21.87 -14.54 -7.47
CA ASP A 41 21.95 -15.98 -7.68
C ASP A 41 20.57 -16.53 -8.09
N VAL A 42 20.53 -17.28 -9.18
CA VAL A 42 19.32 -17.97 -9.65
C VAL A 42 19.20 -19.40 -9.10
N ASN A 43 20.25 -19.91 -8.44
CA ASN A 43 20.40 -21.32 -8.04
C ASN A 43 20.45 -21.54 -6.52
N PHE A 44 19.88 -20.65 -5.71
CA PHE A 44 19.79 -20.86 -4.26
C PHE A 44 18.56 -21.69 -3.88
N ALA A 45 18.66 -22.45 -2.78
CA ALA A 45 17.56 -23.25 -2.25
C ALA A 45 16.42 -22.35 -1.74
N THR A 46 15.53 -21.98 -2.66
CA THR A 46 14.43 -21.06 -2.41
C THR A 46 13.11 -21.80 -2.18
N ASN A 47 12.27 -21.22 -1.34
CA ASN A 47 10.88 -21.65 -1.17
C ASN A 47 9.93 -20.94 -2.16
N VAL A 48 10.48 -20.18 -3.12
CA VAL A 48 9.77 -19.48 -4.19
C VAL A 48 9.67 -20.38 -5.42
N LEU A 49 8.63 -20.22 -6.25
CA LEU A 49 8.56 -20.92 -7.53
C LEU A 49 9.77 -20.57 -8.42
N PRO A 50 10.38 -21.53 -9.14
CA PRO A 50 11.56 -21.28 -9.97
C PRO A 50 11.42 -20.10 -10.94
N LYS A 51 10.23 -19.93 -11.54
CA LYS A 51 9.93 -18.83 -12.47
C LYS A 51 9.83 -17.44 -11.82
N LYS A 52 9.77 -17.37 -10.49
CA LYS A 52 9.62 -16.14 -9.70
C LYS A 52 10.86 -15.78 -8.89
N VAL A 53 11.93 -16.56 -8.99
CA VAL A 53 13.20 -16.26 -8.32
C VAL A 53 13.73 -14.93 -8.83
N GLY A 54 14.07 -14.02 -7.91
CA GLY A 54 14.56 -12.68 -8.25
C GLY A 54 13.47 -11.71 -8.73
N THR A 55 12.19 -12.09 -8.69
CA THR A 55 11.09 -11.16 -9.01
C THR A 55 10.94 -10.11 -7.92
N ASN A 56 11.25 -8.87 -8.26
CA ASN A 56 11.14 -7.75 -7.32
C ASN A 56 10.69 -6.50 -8.07
N GLN A 57 9.44 -6.11 -7.83
CA GLN A 57 8.76 -5.16 -8.69
C GLN A 57 7.55 -4.54 -8.02
N VAL A 58 7.18 -3.38 -8.53
CA VAL A 58 5.88 -2.77 -8.33
C VAL A 58 5.20 -2.78 -9.69
N THR A 59 3.96 -3.23 -9.77
CA THR A 59 3.18 -3.26 -11.01
C THR A 59 1.86 -2.52 -10.86
N ASP A 60 1.36 -1.98 -11.97
CA ASP A 60 0.00 -1.43 -12.04
C ASP A 60 -1.07 -2.54 -12.04
N ALA A 61 -2.34 -2.15 -12.09
CA ALA A 61 -3.49 -3.05 -12.15
C ALA A 61 -3.48 -4.02 -13.35
N HIS A 62 -2.69 -3.74 -14.38
CA HIS A 62 -2.55 -4.55 -15.58
C HIS A 62 -1.27 -5.41 -15.56
N GLY A 63 -0.48 -5.35 -14.48
CA GLY A 63 0.77 -6.09 -14.34
C GLY A 63 1.97 -5.42 -15.02
N HIS A 64 1.84 -4.17 -15.49
CA HIS A 64 2.97 -3.47 -16.09
C HIS A 64 3.90 -2.90 -15.01
N PRO A 65 5.23 -2.95 -15.20
CA PRO A 65 6.17 -2.36 -14.26
C PRO A 65 5.90 -0.88 -14.01
N PHE A 66 5.99 -0.46 -12.75
CA PHE A 66 5.70 0.90 -12.35
C PHE A 66 6.85 1.85 -12.72
N ALA A 67 6.59 2.80 -13.61
CA ALA A 67 7.48 3.93 -13.88
C ALA A 67 7.24 5.07 -12.87
N ALA A 68 8.31 5.78 -12.49
CA ALA A 68 8.22 6.88 -11.55
C ALA A 68 7.27 7.99 -12.05
N GLY A 69 6.44 8.55 -11.16
CA GLY A 69 5.46 9.57 -11.54
C GLY A 69 4.33 9.75 -10.54
N VAL A 70 3.14 10.07 -11.05
CA VAL A 70 1.94 10.27 -10.21
C VAL A 70 1.52 8.96 -9.55
N LEU A 71 0.98 9.03 -8.32
CA LEU A 71 0.38 7.89 -7.64
C LEU A 71 -0.70 7.25 -8.52
N ARG A 72 -0.58 5.96 -8.80
CA ARG A 72 -1.62 5.16 -9.47
C ARG A 72 -2.03 4.01 -8.56
N MET A 73 -3.33 3.81 -8.45
CA MET A 73 -3.96 2.74 -7.68
C MET A 73 -4.92 1.94 -8.59
N PRO A 74 -5.11 0.63 -8.36
CA PRO A 74 -4.34 -0.20 -7.44
C PRO A 74 -2.93 -0.50 -8.00
N PHE A 75 -2.02 -0.91 -7.12
CA PHE A 75 -0.72 -1.44 -7.48
C PHE A 75 -0.44 -2.72 -6.70
N SER A 76 0.43 -3.57 -7.24
CA SER A 76 0.93 -4.77 -6.55
C SER A 76 2.41 -4.61 -6.28
N ILE A 77 2.85 -5.06 -5.10
CA ILE A 77 4.27 -5.13 -4.74
C ILE A 77 4.62 -6.60 -4.58
N GLU A 78 5.63 -7.05 -5.30
CA GLU A 78 6.16 -8.41 -5.19
C GLU A 78 7.66 -8.35 -4.95
N SER A 79 8.15 -9.19 -4.06
CA SER A 79 9.55 -9.24 -3.67
C SER A 79 9.94 -10.69 -3.38
N ARG A 80 10.91 -11.23 -4.11
CA ARG A 80 11.27 -12.65 -4.10
C ARG A 80 12.77 -12.87 -4.11
N GLY A 81 13.23 -13.79 -3.26
CA GLY A 81 14.56 -14.36 -3.38
C GLY A 81 15.67 -13.43 -2.91
N GLY A 82 15.59 -12.99 -1.67
CA GLY A 82 16.54 -12.03 -1.10
C GLY A 82 17.82 -12.66 -0.55
N LYS A 83 18.85 -11.83 -0.39
CA LYS A 83 20.18 -12.20 0.15
C LYS A 83 20.26 -12.11 1.68
N ILE A 84 19.27 -11.51 2.34
CA ILE A 84 19.26 -11.28 3.80
C ILE A 84 19.24 -12.63 4.58
N GLY A 85 18.85 -13.72 3.93
CA GLY A 85 19.07 -15.09 4.39
C GLY A 85 18.45 -16.13 3.45
N ASN A 86 18.84 -17.39 3.56
CA ASN A 86 18.40 -18.51 2.69
C ASN A 86 16.87 -18.78 2.68
N SER A 87 16.09 -17.99 3.40
CA SER A 87 14.63 -18.10 3.48
C SER A 87 13.93 -16.74 3.57
N HIS A 88 14.65 -15.65 3.26
CA HIS A 88 14.10 -14.30 3.33
C HIS A 88 14.07 -13.68 1.93
N ASP A 89 12.93 -13.11 1.58
CA ASP A 89 12.79 -12.34 0.35
C ASP A 89 13.54 -11.00 0.45
N GLY A 90 13.82 -10.37 -0.69
CA GLY A 90 14.26 -8.97 -0.70
C GLY A 90 13.15 -8.08 -0.16
N LEU A 91 13.36 -6.78 -0.12
CA LEU A 91 12.31 -5.83 0.26
C LEU A 91 12.09 -4.83 -0.87
N THR A 92 10.86 -4.75 -1.36
CA THR A 92 10.45 -3.80 -2.39
C THR A 92 9.49 -2.79 -1.78
N TYR A 93 9.73 -1.51 -2.06
CA TYR A 93 8.92 -0.40 -1.62
C TYR A 93 8.40 0.38 -2.81
N TYR A 94 7.17 0.88 -2.67
CA TYR A 94 6.63 1.91 -3.53
C TYR A 94 6.40 3.15 -2.68
N TYR A 95 7.15 4.22 -2.94
CA TYR A 95 7.29 5.34 -2.01
C TYR A 95 7.35 6.68 -2.73
N THR A 96 7.08 7.73 -1.95
CA THR A 96 7.36 9.11 -2.33
C THR A 96 8.03 9.83 -1.17
N TYR A 97 8.71 10.93 -1.45
CA TYR A 97 9.15 11.87 -0.42
C TYR A 97 8.02 12.82 -0.07
N VAL A 98 7.85 13.07 1.22
CA VAL A 98 6.87 14.02 1.77
C VAL A 98 7.66 15.13 2.46
N PRO A 99 7.40 16.42 2.17
CA PRO A 99 8.08 17.53 2.84
C PRO A 99 7.89 17.48 4.36
N ALA A 100 8.96 17.70 5.12
CA ALA A 100 8.95 17.58 6.58
C ALA A 100 7.97 18.55 7.28
N GLN A 101 7.63 19.67 6.64
CA GLN A 101 6.69 20.68 7.15
C GLN A 101 5.24 20.44 6.70
N SER A 102 4.95 19.33 6.03
CA SER A 102 3.61 19.01 5.57
C SER A 102 2.89 18.04 6.49
N ASN A 103 1.58 18.22 6.63
CA ASN A 103 0.70 17.22 7.21
C ASN A 103 0.21 16.32 6.08
N ALA A 104 0.47 15.02 6.19
CA ALA A 104 0.06 14.02 5.20
C ALA A 104 -0.72 12.89 5.87
N LEU A 105 -1.72 12.38 5.15
CA LEU A 105 -2.47 11.18 5.49
C LEU A 105 -2.29 10.18 4.34
N LEU A 106 -1.82 8.98 4.66
CA LEU A 106 -1.72 7.88 3.71
C LEU A 106 -2.64 6.76 4.17
N GLU A 107 -3.64 6.46 3.35
CA GLU A 107 -4.63 5.41 3.60
C GLU A 107 -4.67 4.49 2.39
N ALA A 108 -4.76 3.18 2.65
CA ALA A 108 -4.90 2.17 1.61
C ALA A 108 -5.52 0.90 2.22
N ASP A 109 -6.34 0.23 1.43
CA ASP A 109 -6.74 -1.15 1.70
C ASP A 109 -5.66 -2.08 1.15
N ILE A 110 -5.15 -2.98 1.98
CA ILE A 110 -4.06 -3.90 1.63
C ILE A 110 -4.57 -5.33 1.67
N THR A 111 -4.34 -6.07 0.58
CA THR A 111 -4.53 -7.53 0.53
C THR A 111 -3.15 -8.19 0.42
N VAL A 112 -2.97 -9.30 1.14
CA VAL A 112 -1.75 -10.11 1.07
C VAL A 112 -2.06 -11.36 0.24
N ASP A 113 -1.60 -11.38 -1.00
CA ASP A 113 -1.87 -12.50 -1.92
C ASP A 113 -0.97 -13.71 -1.64
N GLN A 114 0.25 -13.49 -1.15
CA GLN A 114 1.20 -14.56 -0.84
C GLN A 114 2.13 -14.14 0.30
N PHE A 115 2.27 -15.03 1.30
CA PHE A 115 3.21 -14.87 2.40
C PHE A 115 3.99 -16.18 2.63
N GLY A 116 5.32 -16.09 2.62
CA GLY A 116 6.19 -17.25 2.83
C GLY A 116 6.25 -18.21 1.63
N PRO A 117 6.63 -19.48 1.87
CA PRO A 117 6.87 -20.48 0.83
C PRO A 117 5.72 -20.68 -0.17
N GLU A 118 6.05 -20.66 -1.47
CA GLU A 118 5.12 -21.00 -2.55
C GLU A 118 5.17 -22.48 -2.93
N THR A 119 6.29 -23.16 -2.68
CA THR A 119 6.51 -24.55 -3.11
C THR A 119 5.92 -25.59 -2.16
N GLY A 120 5.02 -25.19 -1.24
CA GLY A 120 4.47 -26.07 -0.20
C GLY A 120 5.50 -26.58 0.83
N ARG A 121 6.72 -26.07 0.82
CA ARG A 121 7.76 -26.37 1.82
C ARG A 121 7.44 -25.56 3.09
N ILE A 122 7.56 -26.18 4.26
CA ILE A 122 7.47 -25.44 5.53
C ILE A 122 8.60 -24.40 5.55
N ALA A 123 8.30 -23.15 5.92
CA ALA A 123 9.32 -22.12 6.11
C ALA A 123 10.42 -22.68 7.02
N SER A 124 11.70 -22.40 6.72
CA SER A 124 12.78 -23.00 7.51
C SER A 124 12.54 -22.73 9.00
N ARG A 125 12.57 -23.80 9.80
CA ARG A 125 12.35 -23.75 11.25
C ARG A 125 13.57 -23.14 11.95
N THR A 126 13.86 -21.88 11.64
CA THR A 126 14.93 -21.10 12.26
C THR A 126 14.42 -19.73 12.74
N GLY A 127 13.23 -19.30 12.32
CA GLY A 127 12.46 -18.24 13.00
C GLY A 127 11.13 -18.82 13.47
N GLY A 128 10.96 -18.98 14.78
CA GLY A 128 9.81 -19.66 15.41
C GLY A 128 8.47 -18.94 15.27
N GLY A 129 7.92 -18.86 14.06
CA GLY A 129 6.53 -18.46 13.81
C GLY A 129 5.62 -19.69 13.83
N ARG A 130 4.76 -19.82 14.84
CA ARG A 130 3.61 -20.73 14.79
C ARG A 130 2.66 -20.30 13.66
N PRO A 131 1.86 -21.21 13.08
CA PRO A 131 0.87 -20.84 12.08
C PRO A 131 -0.04 -19.76 12.66
N ILE A 132 -0.15 -18.62 11.98
CA ILE A 132 -1.17 -17.61 12.26
C ILE A 132 -2.53 -18.23 11.91
N ASP A 133 -3.30 -18.60 12.92
CA ASP A 133 -4.72 -18.91 12.78
C ASP A 133 -5.42 -17.62 12.33
N ALA A 134 -6.05 -17.66 11.16
CA ALA A 134 -6.71 -16.53 10.50
C ALA A 134 -8.04 -16.17 11.19
N ARG A 135 -8.00 -15.95 12.51
CA ARG A 135 -9.11 -15.43 13.29
C ARG A 135 -8.68 -14.14 13.96
N TYR A 136 -9.47 -13.09 13.70
CA TYR A 136 -9.43 -11.74 14.27
C TYR A 136 -8.61 -10.69 13.52
N TYR A 137 -9.28 -10.05 12.56
CA TYR A 137 -9.42 -8.58 12.59
C TYR A 137 -10.94 -8.26 12.57
N ARG A 138 -11.45 -7.69 13.66
CA ARG A 138 -12.68 -6.89 13.73
C ARG A 138 -12.28 -5.58 14.41
#